data_AF-A8Q1B7-F1
#
_entry.id   AF-A8Q1B7-F1
#
_cell.length_a   1.000
_cell.length_b   1.000
_cell.length_c   1.000
_cell.angle_alpha   90.00
_cell.angle_beta   90.00
_cell.angle_gamma   90.00
#
_symmetry.space_group_name_H-M   'P 1'
#
loop_
_entity.id
_entity.type
_entity.pdbx_description
1 polymer ?
#
loop_
_entity_poly.entity_id
_entity_poly.type
_entity_poly.pdbx_seq_one_letter_code
_entity_poly.pdbx_strand_id
1 'polypeptide(L)'
;MQEFKGHITLAFGESDEYRYMSFLIDKNSTLYNRRQSKLVTHIVSLFTSAYVFYWNTYMSTPLKEAPSFDGRLVVYPGEQEVRDYFSWRQADTHINNLYNTVFWALVLEGKKTEREAHNILKGTVSADKHEILFKEFGINYDKLPAFFRKGTTLVWAPVRDPNRTKPRTRLFTLHVDIIGDDFWRTSGESLAPVEARCEGESVDHFYEQAERHYGTGFGSNVLRF
;
A
#
# COMPACT_ATOMS: atom_id res chain seq x y z
N MET A 1 -11.03 -6.83 0.62
CA MET A 1 -10.84 -7.52 -0.68
C MET A 1 -11.45 -8.92 -0.71
N GLN A 2 -11.33 -9.73 0.35
CA GLN A 2 -11.89 -11.09 0.38
C GLN A 2 -13.42 -11.14 0.14
N GLU A 3 -14.18 -10.22 0.75
CA GLU A 3 -15.64 -10.07 0.54
C GLU A 3 -16.04 -9.73 -0.90
N PHE A 4 -15.13 -9.13 -1.68
CA PHE A 4 -15.37 -8.70 -3.07
C PHE A 4 -14.53 -9.51 -4.06
N LYS A 5 -14.26 -10.78 -3.74
CA LYS A 5 -13.45 -11.65 -4.57
C LYS A 5 -14.05 -11.76 -5.98
N GLY A 6 -13.25 -11.49 -7.00
CA GLY A 6 -13.66 -11.50 -8.40
C GLY A 6 -14.16 -10.14 -8.92
N HIS A 7 -14.26 -9.11 -8.07
CA HIS A 7 -14.64 -7.76 -8.48
C HIS A 7 -13.54 -6.72 -8.23
N ILE A 8 -12.79 -6.84 -7.13
CA ILE A 8 -11.65 -5.95 -6.83
C ILE A 8 -10.36 -6.69 -7.15
N THR A 9 -9.55 -6.13 -8.05
CA THR A 9 -8.33 -6.76 -8.60
C THR A 9 -7.07 -6.31 -7.89
N LEU A 10 -6.99 -5.03 -7.52
CA LEU A 10 -5.85 -4.41 -6.86
C LEU A 10 -6.34 -3.50 -5.74
N ALA A 11 -5.59 -3.40 -4.65
CA ALA A 11 -5.71 -2.26 -3.75
C ALA A 11 -4.33 -1.68 -3.44
N PHE A 12 -4.28 -0.36 -3.23
CA PHE A 12 -3.07 0.34 -2.82
C PHE A 12 -3.39 1.19 -1.60
N GLY A 13 -2.65 1.01 -0.52
CA GLY A 13 -2.75 1.77 0.72
C GLY A 13 -1.47 2.54 0.99
N GLU A 14 -1.62 3.78 1.40
CA GLU A 14 -0.55 4.68 1.81
C GLU A 14 -0.68 5.02 3.29
N SER A 15 0.45 5.18 3.97
CA SER A 15 0.49 5.41 5.42
C SER A 15 1.57 6.42 5.80
N ASP A 16 1.13 7.64 6.03
CA ASP A 16 1.58 8.46 7.15
C ASP A 16 0.41 9.08 7.95
N GLU A 17 -0.82 9.11 7.39
CA GLU A 17 -2.05 9.53 8.12
C GLU A 17 -3.31 8.65 7.89
N TYR A 18 -3.18 7.33 7.65
CA TYR A 18 -4.34 6.40 7.49
C TYR A 18 -5.42 6.85 6.49
N ARG A 19 -5.07 7.65 5.49
CA ARG A 19 -6.07 8.50 4.84
C ARG A 19 -6.67 7.92 3.57
N TYR A 20 -5.96 7.06 2.85
CA TYR A 20 -6.41 6.61 1.53
C TYR A 20 -6.04 5.16 1.25
N MET A 21 -7.06 4.35 0.97
CA MET A 21 -6.92 3.05 0.32
C MET A 21 -7.67 3.09 -1.01
N SER A 22 -6.92 2.93 -2.09
CA SER A 22 -7.45 2.89 -3.45
C SER A 22 -7.78 1.45 -3.80
N PHE A 23 -9.00 1.21 -4.28
CA PHE A 23 -9.44 -0.10 -4.74
C PHE A 23 -9.73 -0.05 -6.23
N LEU A 24 -9.08 -0.91 -7.01
CA LEU A 24 -9.35 -1.07 -8.43
C LEU A 24 -10.47 -2.11 -8.60
N ILE A 25 -11.58 -1.67 -9.19
CA ILE A 25 -12.70 -2.53 -9.58
C ILE A 25 -12.51 -2.94 -11.04
N ASP A 26 -12.70 -4.21 -11.35
CA ASP A 26 -12.66 -4.75 -12.71
C ASP A 26 -13.68 -4.03 -13.62
N LYS A 27 -13.25 -3.68 -14.84
CA LYS A 27 -14.11 -3.08 -15.87
C LYS A 27 -15.34 -3.94 -16.18
N ASN A 28 -15.21 -5.26 -16.18
CA ASN A 28 -16.28 -6.22 -16.48
C ASN A 28 -17.20 -6.51 -15.29
N SER A 29 -16.91 -5.93 -14.12
CA SER A 29 -17.70 -6.16 -12.90
C SER A 29 -19.13 -5.59 -13.03
N THR A 30 -20.11 -6.44 -12.71
CA THR A 30 -21.54 -6.07 -12.62
C THR A 30 -21.99 -5.77 -11.19
N LEU A 31 -21.04 -5.63 -10.25
CA LEU A 31 -21.32 -5.45 -8.82
C LEU A 31 -22.30 -4.28 -8.59
N TYR A 32 -23.39 -4.56 -7.89
CA TYR A 32 -24.50 -3.61 -7.60
C TYR A 32 -25.04 -2.86 -8.83
N ASN A 33 -25.06 -3.49 -10.00
CA ASN A 33 -25.43 -2.85 -11.27
C ASN A 33 -24.61 -1.57 -11.54
N ARG A 34 -23.36 -1.53 -11.07
CA ARG A 34 -22.43 -0.39 -11.20
C ARG A 34 -22.96 0.91 -10.59
N ARG A 35 -23.86 0.81 -9.61
CA ARG A 35 -24.37 1.98 -8.88
C ARG A 35 -23.28 2.55 -8.00
N GLN A 36 -22.79 3.73 -8.38
CA GLN A 36 -21.73 4.45 -7.66
C GLN A 36 -22.01 4.56 -6.15
N SER A 37 -23.22 4.99 -5.77
CA SER A 37 -23.56 5.17 -4.35
C SER A 37 -23.44 3.88 -3.55
N LYS A 38 -23.87 2.74 -4.09
CA LYS A 38 -23.77 1.44 -3.40
C LYS A 38 -22.34 0.93 -3.32
N LEU A 39 -21.54 1.12 -4.36
CA LEU A 39 -20.13 0.72 -4.37
C LEU A 39 -19.36 1.50 -3.30
N VAL A 40 -19.48 2.83 -3.31
CA VAL A 40 -18.78 3.70 -2.37
C VAL A 40 -19.22 3.42 -0.94
N THR A 41 -20.53 3.46 -0.66
CA THR A 41 -20.99 3.32 0.74
C THR A 41 -20.70 1.94 1.31
N HIS A 42 -20.77 0.87 0.51
CA HIS A 42 -20.47 -0.48 1.00
C HIS A 42 -18.99 -0.66 1.29
N ILE A 43 -18.10 -0.20 0.39
CA ILE A 43 -16.65 -0.28 0.60
C ILE A 43 -16.25 0.52 1.84
N VAL A 44 -16.75 1.77 1.96
CA VAL A 44 -16.48 2.63 3.12
C VAL A 44 -17.01 2.00 4.40
N SER A 45 -18.27 1.54 4.44
CA SER A 45 -18.85 0.94 5.65
C SER A 45 -18.09 -0.31 6.10
N LEU A 46 -17.68 -1.16 5.14
CA LEU A 46 -16.91 -2.36 5.43
C LEU A 46 -15.50 -2.03 5.91
N PHE A 47 -14.88 -0.98 5.35
CA PHE A 47 -13.56 -0.54 5.78
C PHE A 47 -13.60 0.01 7.20
N THR A 48 -14.58 0.88 7.52
CA THR A 48 -14.77 1.41 8.87
C THR A 48 -15.03 0.29 9.88
N SER A 49 -15.91 -0.67 9.56
CA SER A 49 -16.22 -1.77 10.48
C SER A 49 -15.01 -2.67 10.71
N ALA A 50 -14.26 -3.00 9.65
CA ALA A 50 -13.02 -3.77 9.77
C ALA A 50 -11.97 -3.02 10.61
N TYR A 51 -11.83 -1.71 10.43
CA TYR A 51 -10.89 -0.89 11.20
C TYR A 51 -11.18 -0.97 12.71
N VAL A 52 -12.45 -0.80 13.10
CA VAL A 52 -12.85 -0.91 14.51
C VAL A 52 -12.71 -2.34 15.04
N PHE A 53 -13.04 -3.34 14.21
CA PHE A 53 -12.97 -4.75 14.60
C PHE A 53 -11.53 -5.20 14.87
N TYR A 54 -10.59 -4.81 14.02
CA TYR A 54 -9.17 -5.19 14.15
C TYR A 54 -8.34 -4.21 14.99
N TRP A 55 -8.93 -3.09 15.45
CA TRP A 55 -8.22 -2.08 16.25
C TRP A 55 -7.55 -2.69 17.47
N ASN A 56 -8.28 -3.49 18.26
CA ASN A 56 -7.76 -4.11 19.49
C ASN A 56 -6.68 -5.17 19.22
N THR A 57 -6.54 -5.64 17.98
CA THR A 57 -5.49 -6.60 17.59
C THR A 57 -4.15 -5.88 17.32
N TYR A 58 -4.20 -4.68 16.74
CA TYR A 58 -3.00 -3.94 16.34
C TYR A 58 -2.60 -2.82 17.30
N MET A 59 -3.58 -2.20 17.97
CA MET A 59 -3.38 -1.07 18.86
C MET A 59 -3.70 -1.48 20.30
N SER A 60 -2.76 -1.25 21.21
CA SER A 60 -2.96 -1.50 22.65
C SER A 60 -3.79 -0.41 23.33
N THR A 61 -4.06 0.71 22.66
CA THR A 61 -4.85 1.82 23.19
C THR A 61 -6.32 1.67 22.84
N PRO A 62 -7.27 1.93 23.76
CA PRO A 62 -8.68 1.90 23.44
C PRO A 62 -9.05 3.01 22.44
N LEU A 63 -10.00 2.71 21.57
CA LEU A 63 -10.54 3.65 20.60
C LEU A 63 -11.33 4.75 21.34
N LYS A 64 -10.83 5.99 21.31
CA LYS A 64 -11.48 7.13 21.97
C LYS A 64 -12.61 7.75 21.14
N GLU A 65 -12.47 7.71 19.82
CA GLU A 65 -13.40 8.31 18.86
C GLU A 65 -13.69 7.34 17.72
N ALA A 66 -14.92 7.39 17.19
CA ALA A 66 -15.30 6.54 16.07
C ALA A 66 -14.59 7.03 14.79
N PRO A 67 -13.80 6.18 14.11
CA PRO A 67 -13.16 6.55 12.87
C PRO A 67 -14.22 6.75 11.79
N SER A 68 -14.03 7.76 10.96
CA SER A 68 -14.86 8.03 9.78
C SER A 68 -13.96 8.09 8.57
N PHE A 69 -14.39 7.45 7.49
CA PHE A 69 -13.66 7.42 6.22
C PHE A 69 -14.55 8.01 5.13
N ASP A 70 -13.94 8.85 4.29
CA ASP A 70 -14.56 9.33 3.07
C ASP A 70 -14.19 8.42 1.89
N GLY A 71 -15.10 8.28 0.93
CA GLY A 71 -14.93 7.46 -0.24
C GLY A 71 -15.36 8.19 -1.49
N ARG A 72 -14.52 8.13 -2.52
CA ARG A 72 -14.84 8.63 -3.86
C ARG A 72 -14.64 7.53 -4.89
N LEU A 73 -15.47 7.56 -5.93
CA LEU A 73 -15.33 6.69 -7.09
C LEU A 73 -14.91 7.54 -8.28
N VAL A 74 -13.82 7.13 -8.92
CA VAL A 74 -13.30 7.75 -10.14
C VAL A 74 -13.30 6.69 -11.23
N VAL A 75 -13.74 7.06 -12.42
CA VAL A 75 -13.79 6.16 -13.57
C VAL A 75 -12.65 6.52 -14.51
N TYR A 76 -11.81 5.53 -14.83
CA TYR A 76 -10.74 5.65 -15.81
C TYR A 76 -11.10 4.86 -17.07
N PRO A 77 -10.96 5.45 -18.27
CA PRO A 77 -11.36 4.81 -19.52
C PRO A 77 -10.35 3.76 -20.02
N GLY A 78 -9.06 3.96 -19.73
CA GLY A 78 -7.98 3.09 -20.19
C GLY A 78 -7.09 2.58 -19.06
N GLU A 79 -6.25 1.60 -19.42
CA GLU A 79 -5.30 0.99 -18.49
C GLU A 79 -4.12 1.91 -18.17
N GLN A 80 -3.76 2.80 -19.11
CA GLN A 80 -2.68 3.76 -18.92
C GLN A 80 -3.03 4.75 -17.81
N GLU A 81 -4.24 5.31 -17.81
CA GLU A 81 -4.69 6.25 -16.79
C GLU A 81 -4.78 5.60 -15.40
N VAL A 82 -5.12 4.31 -15.35
CA VAL A 82 -5.10 3.55 -14.10
C VAL A 82 -3.66 3.39 -13.58
N ARG A 83 -2.70 3.05 -14.46
CA ARG A 83 -1.29 2.97 -14.08
C ARG A 83 -0.75 4.31 -13.63
N ASP A 84 -1.06 5.37 -14.36
CA ASP A 84 -0.65 6.74 -14.02
C ASP A 84 -1.22 7.17 -12.68
N TYR A 85 -2.47 6.81 -12.37
CA TYR A 85 -3.08 7.06 -11.07
C TYR A 85 -2.31 6.37 -9.94
N PHE A 86 -2.04 5.07 -10.05
CA PHE A 86 -1.30 4.34 -9.02
C PHE A 86 0.15 4.82 -8.89
N SER A 87 0.79 5.15 -10.01
CA SER A 87 2.14 5.71 -10.04
C SER A 87 2.19 7.08 -9.36
N TRP A 88 1.19 7.94 -9.64
CA TRP A 88 1.03 9.22 -8.99
C TRP A 88 0.84 9.07 -7.47
N ARG A 89 -0.02 8.14 -7.03
CA ARG A 89 -0.21 7.86 -5.59
C ARG A 89 1.07 7.40 -4.91
N GLN A 90 1.85 6.52 -5.53
CA GLN A 90 3.12 6.06 -4.94
C GLN A 90 4.20 7.15 -4.93
N ALA A 91 4.27 7.97 -5.98
CA ALA A 91 5.20 9.11 -6.02
C ALA A 91 4.87 10.14 -4.92
N ASP A 92 3.59 10.42 -4.69
CA ASP A 92 3.10 11.26 -3.60
C ASP A 92 3.55 10.71 -2.23
N THR A 93 3.39 9.39 -2.01
CA THR A 93 3.87 8.71 -0.79
C THR A 93 5.37 8.87 -0.59
N HIS A 94 6.17 8.72 -1.63
CA HIS A 94 7.61 8.86 -1.52
C HIS A 94 8.02 10.29 -1.10
N ILE A 95 7.39 11.29 -1.71
CA ILE A 95 7.65 12.71 -1.42
C ILE A 95 7.21 13.06 0.00
N ASN A 96 6.01 12.64 0.40
CA ASN A 96 5.44 12.91 1.72
C ASN A 96 6.23 12.18 2.81
N ASN A 97 6.56 10.90 2.62
CA ASN A 97 7.37 10.15 3.58
C ASN A 97 8.76 10.77 3.76
N LEU A 98 9.43 11.20 2.68
CA LEU A 98 10.73 11.87 2.79
C LEU A 98 10.61 13.19 3.55
N TYR A 99 9.61 14.00 3.22
CA TYR A 99 9.35 15.26 3.91
C TYR A 99 9.08 15.05 5.41
N ASN A 100 8.16 14.13 5.74
CA ASN A 100 7.75 13.86 7.12
C ASN A 100 8.87 13.22 7.94
N THR A 101 9.69 12.35 7.35
CA THR A 101 10.86 11.79 8.03
C THR A 101 11.83 12.89 8.45
N VAL A 102 12.16 13.83 7.55
CA VAL A 102 13.09 14.93 7.88
C VAL A 102 12.44 15.90 8.86
N PHE A 103 11.16 16.21 8.67
CA PHE A 103 10.41 17.11 9.54
C PHE A 103 10.38 16.60 10.98
N TRP A 104 10.01 15.34 11.20
CA TRP A 104 9.96 14.75 12.52
C TRP A 104 11.34 14.55 13.13
N ALA A 105 12.38 14.23 12.33
CA ALA A 105 13.75 14.19 12.82
C ALA A 105 14.20 15.58 13.34
N LEU A 106 13.90 16.66 12.60
CA LEU A 106 14.21 18.03 13.02
C LEU A 106 13.47 18.46 14.30
N VAL A 107 12.21 18.03 14.46
CA VAL A 107 11.40 18.37 15.64
C VAL A 107 11.81 17.55 16.86
N LEU A 108 11.96 16.23 16.71
CA LEU A 108 12.21 15.31 17.82
C LEU A 108 13.68 15.29 18.24
N GLU A 109 14.60 15.10 17.30
CA GLU A 109 16.04 14.99 17.57
C GLU A 109 16.71 16.37 17.50
N GLY A 110 16.33 17.20 16.51
CA GLY A 110 16.86 18.55 16.34
C GLY A 110 16.32 19.58 17.34
N LYS A 111 15.31 19.22 18.16
CA LYS A 111 14.60 20.10 19.11
C LYS A 111 14.16 21.44 18.52
N LYS A 112 13.90 21.47 17.20
CA LYS A 112 13.40 22.66 16.52
C LYS A 112 11.89 22.75 16.69
N THR A 113 11.37 23.97 16.64
CA THR A 113 9.92 24.16 16.58
C THR A 113 9.37 23.71 15.21
N GLU A 114 8.11 23.29 15.16
CA GLU A 114 7.43 22.91 13.90
C GLU A 114 7.57 24.00 12.82
N ARG A 115 7.47 25.27 13.22
CA ARG A 115 7.58 26.41 12.31
C ARG A 115 9.00 26.58 11.76
N GLU A 116 10.02 26.34 12.56
CA GLU A 116 11.42 26.37 12.12
C GLU A 116 11.73 25.20 11.18
N ALA A 117 11.27 23.99 11.52
CA ALA A 117 11.41 22.82 10.65
C ALA A 117 10.75 23.05 9.29
N HIS A 118 9.52 23.62 9.26
CA HIS A 118 8.86 24.02 8.02
C HIS A 118 9.66 25.05 7.22
N ASN A 119 10.25 26.05 7.86
CA ASN A 119 11.05 27.06 7.18
C ASN A 119 12.34 26.49 6.59
N ILE A 120 13.00 25.56 7.29
CA ILE A 120 14.20 24.87 6.81
C ILE A 120 13.87 23.99 5.61
N LEU A 121 12.72 23.31 5.64
CA LEU A 121 12.28 22.44 4.54
C LEU A 121 11.64 23.21 3.38
N LYS A 122 11.42 24.52 3.51
CA LYS A 122 10.79 25.34 2.47
C LYS A 122 11.79 25.63 1.35
N GLY A 123 11.53 25.07 0.18
CA GLY A 123 12.37 25.27 -1.01
C GLY A 123 13.52 24.28 -1.15
N THR A 124 13.64 23.30 -0.27
CA THR A 124 14.64 22.23 -0.39
C THR A 124 14.21 21.19 -1.42
N VAL A 125 15.19 20.66 -2.15
CA VAL A 125 14.97 19.53 -3.06
C VAL A 125 15.12 18.20 -2.32
N SER A 126 14.73 17.10 -2.96
CA SER A 126 14.85 15.76 -2.36
C SER A 126 16.29 15.43 -1.95
N ALA A 127 17.29 15.83 -2.75
CA ALA A 127 18.70 15.60 -2.44
C ALA A 127 19.12 16.28 -1.12
N ASP A 128 18.73 17.54 -0.91
CA ASP A 128 19.03 18.27 0.34
C ASP A 128 18.41 17.58 1.56
N LYS A 129 17.19 17.06 1.43
CA LYS A 129 16.51 16.31 2.50
C LYS A 129 17.27 15.03 2.87
N HIS A 130 17.80 14.31 1.88
CA HIS A 130 18.67 13.17 2.14
C HIS A 130 19.96 13.58 2.85
N GLU A 131 20.57 14.69 2.44
CA GLU A 131 21.78 15.19 3.10
C GLU A 131 21.53 15.61 4.55
N ILE A 132 20.42 16.28 4.84
CA ILE A 132 20.05 16.67 6.21
C ILE A 132 19.88 15.43 7.09
N LEU A 133 19.12 14.43 6.62
CA LEU A 133 18.95 13.17 7.35
C LEU A 133 20.27 12.45 7.62
N PHE A 134 21.17 12.43 6.64
CA PHE A 134 22.44 11.73 6.76
C PHE A 134 23.47 12.49 7.62
N LYS A 135 23.59 13.80 7.44
CA LYS A 135 24.61 14.63 8.12
C LYS A 135 24.22 14.95 9.56
N GLU A 136 22.96 15.30 9.82
CA GLU A 136 22.54 15.74 11.16
C GLU A 136 22.11 14.56 12.04
N PHE A 137 21.45 13.55 11.45
CA PHE A 137 20.83 12.44 12.21
C PHE A 137 21.47 11.08 11.93
N GLY A 138 22.35 10.96 10.93
CA GLY A 138 22.95 9.69 10.54
C GLY A 138 21.93 8.68 9.97
N ILE A 139 20.73 9.13 9.61
CA ILE A 139 19.64 8.27 9.14
C ILE A 139 19.79 8.11 7.63
N ASN A 140 19.96 6.87 7.18
CA ASN A 140 19.92 6.55 5.76
C ASN A 140 18.48 6.22 5.34
N TYR A 141 17.84 7.14 4.61
CA TYR A 141 16.49 6.97 4.09
C TYR A 141 16.33 5.68 3.27
N ASP A 142 17.34 5.27 2.50
CA ASP A 142 17.26 4.06 1.67
C ASP A 142 17.27 2.76 2.47
N LYS A 143 17.68 2.82 3.75
CA LYS A 143 17.60 1.69 4.68
C LYS A 143 16.27 1.63 5.42
N LEU A 144 15.41 2.65 5.30
CA LEU A 144 14.09 2.61 5.91
C LEU A 144 13.25 1.46 5.32
N PRO A 145 12.39 0.84 6.16
CA PRO A 145 11.49 -0.22 5.71
C PRO A 145 10.74 0.17 4.43
N ALA A 146 10.70 -0.75 3.47
CA ALA A 146 10.04 -0.52 2.19
C ALA A 146 8.55 -0.15 2.35
N PHE A 147 7.92 -0.59 3.44
CA PHE A 147 6.56 -0.20 3.84
C PHE A 147 6.39 1.32 3.88
N PHE A 148 7.28 2.06 4.54
CA PHE A 148 7.20 3.51 4.68
C PHE A 148 7.50 4.23 3.37
N ARG A 149 8.40 3.68 2.55
CA ARG A 149 8.83 4.33 1.30
C ARG A 149 7.90 4.09 0.12
N LYS A 150 7.27 2.91 0.06
CA LYS A 150 6.55 2.42 -1.13
C LYS A 150 5.07 2.17 -0.87
N GLY A 151 4.62 2.25 0.37
CA GLY A 151 3.26 1.91 0.76
C GLY A 151 2.97 0.40 0.71
N THR A 152 1.70 0.06 0.70
CA THR A 152 1.21 -1.32 0.72
C THR A 152 0.33 -1.58 -0.49
N THR A 153 0.75 -2.52 -1.33
CA THR A 153 -0.01 -3.00 -2.48
C THR A 153 -0.61 -4.36 -2.18
N LEU A 154 -1.89 -4.53 -2.44
CA LEU A 154 -2.63 -5.77 -2.29
C LEU A 154 -3.05 -6.27 -3.67
N VAL A 155 -2.68 -7.50 -4.01
CA VAL A 155 -2.97 -8.09 -5.33
C VAL A 155 -3.40 -9.54 -5.19
N TRP A 156 -4.35 -9.94 -6.02
CA TRP A 156 -4.73 -11.34 -6.15
C TRP A 156 -3.77 -12.07 -7.08
N ALA A 157 -3.12 -13.13 -6.58
CA ALA A 157 -2.28 -13.99 -7.42
C ALA A 157 -2.71 -15.46 -7.32
N PRO A 158 -2.63 -16.22 -8.43
CA PRO A 158 -2.92 -17.65 -8.43
C PRO A 158 -1.80 -18.42 -7.74
N VAL A 159 -2.13 -19.14 -6.69
CA VAL A 159 -1.24 -20.14 -6.07
C VAL A 159 -1.57 -21.50 -6.68
N ARG A 160 -0.57 -22.13 -7.29
CA ARG A 160 -0.68 -23.50 -7.80
C ARG A 160 -0.49 -24.45 -6.64
N ASP A 161 -1.58 -25.09 -6.21
CA ASP A 161 -1.51 -26.24 -5.31
C ASP A 161 -1.23 -27.51 -6.14
N PRO A 162 -0.18 -28.30 -5.83
CA PRO A 162 0.12 -29.53 -6.57
C PRO A 162 -1.00 -30.58 -6.49
N ASN A 163 -1.90 -30.48 -5.50
CA ASN A 163 -3.02 -31.40 -5.29
C ASN A 163 -4.36 -30.95 -5.91
N ARG A 164 -4.40 -29.82 -6.66
CA ARG A 164 -5.64 -29.32 -7.29
C ARG A 164 -5.41 -28.84 -8.72
N THR A 165 -6.33 -29.25 -9.61
CA THR A 165 -6.37 -28.83 -11.03
C THR A 165 -6.76 -27.36 -11.25
N LYS A 166 -7.38 -26.69 -10.25
CA LYS A 166 -7.70 -25.27 -10.32
C LYS A 166 -6.81 -24.46 -9.36
N PRO A 167 -6.08 -23.43 -9.85
CA PRO A 167 -5.25 -22.59 -9.00
C PRO A 167 -6.11 -21.81 -8.00
N ARG A 168 -5.68 -21.75 -6.74
CA ARG A 168 -6.36 -20.98 -5.70
C ARG A 168 -5.84 -19.55 -5.74
N THR A 169 -6.72 -18.58 -6.00
CA THR A 169 -6.34 -17.17 -5.86
C THR A 169 -6.21 -16.81 -4.38
N ARG A 170 -5.02 -16.37 -3.97
CA ARG A 170 -4.73 -15.79 -2.65
C ARG A 170 -4.40 -14.31 -2.78
N LEU A 171 -4.68 -13.57 -1.71
CA LEU A 171 -4.35 -12.16 -1.60
C LEU A 171 -2.92 -12.05 -1.10
N PHE A 172 -2.07 -11.32 -1.82
CA PHE A 172 -0.69 -11.05 -1.44
C PHE A 172 -0.53 -9.58 -1.06
N THR A 173 0.25 -9.36 0.00
CA THR A 173 0.65 -8.03 0.46
C THR A 173 2.08 -7.76 0.00
N LEU A 174 2.27 -6.71 -0.79
CA LEU A 174 3.53 -6.35 -1.43
C LEU A 174 3.92 -4.91 -1.08
N HIS A 175 5.22 -4.68 -0.85
CA HIS A 175 5.80 -3.35 -0.65
C HIS A 175 6.81 -3.06 -1.77
N VAL A 176 6.31 -3.04 -3.00
CA VAL A 176 7.12 -2.95 -4.21
C VAL A 176 6.85 -1.65 -4.96
N ASP A 177 7.76 -1.33 -5.88
CA ASP A 177 7.55 -0.21 -6.80
C ASP A 177 6.50 -0.64 -7.85
N ILE A 178 5.43 0.15 -7.96
CA ILE A 178 4.33 -0.04 -8.92
C ILE A 178 4.39 1.01 -10.05
N ILE A 179 5.35 1.93 -10.03
CA ILE A 179 5.63 2.88 -11.10
C ILE A 179 6.33 2.16 -12.26
N GLY A 180 7.27 1.25 -11.93
CA GLY A 180 8.02 0.48 -12.91
C GLY A 180 7.15 -0.44 -13.75
N ASP A 181 7.47 -0.53 -15.05
CA ASP A 181 6.84 -1.47 -15.98
C ASP A 181 7.01 -2.94 -15.56
N ASP A 182 8.03 -3.25 -14.74
CA ASP A 182 8.34 -4.60 -14.24
C ASP A 182 7.24 -5.17 -13.32
N PHE A 183 6.48 -4.30 -12.65
CA PHE A 183 5.33 -4.74 -11.87
C PHE A 183 4.16 -5.16 -12.77
N TRP A 184 3.97 -4.43 -13.87
CA TRP A 184 2.84 -4.60 -14.79
C TRP A 184 3.09 -5.61 -15.91
N ARG A 185 4.36 -5.81 -16.32
CA ARG A 185 4.75 -6.73 -17.38
C ARG A 185 5.10 -8.10 -16.81
N THR A 186 4.61 -9.15 -17.44
CA THR A 186 5.03 -10.53 -17.15
C THR A 186 6.46 -10.71 -17.66
N SER A 187 7.47 -10.75 -16.80
CA SER A 187 8.71 -11.44 -17.16
C SER A 187 8.34 -12.91 -17.35
N GLY A 188 8.68 -13.46 -18.53
CA GLY A 188 8.35 -14.83 -18.95
C GLY A 188 8.99 -15.95 -18.13
N GLU A 189 9.41 -15.68 -16.90
CA GLU A 189 9.79 -16.70 -15.95
C GLU A 189 8.56 -17.11 -15.15
N SER A 190 8.18 -18.37 -15.36
CA SER A 190 7.30 -19.13 -14.48
C SER A 190 7.48 -18.66 -13.03
N LEU A 191 6.42 -18.15 -12.42
CA LEU A 191 6.31 -17.97 -10.96
C LEU A 191 6.92 -19.22 -10.31
N ALA A 192 8.14 -19.08 -9.79
CA ALA A 192 8.79 -20.15 -9.04
C ALA A 192 7.87 -20.50 -7.86
N PRO A 193 7.72 -21.79 -7.53
CA PRO A 193 6.76 -22.22 -6.53
C PRO A 193 7.18 -21.63 -5.19
N VAL A 194 6.38 -20.71 -4.67
CA VAL A 194 6.53 -20.24 -3.30
C VAL A 194 6.03 -21.36 -2.40
N GLU A 195 6.96 -22.13 -1.85
CA GLU A 195 6.68 -23.10 -0.80
C GLU A 195 6.07 -22.37 0.40
N ALA A 196 4.83 -22.73 0.74
CA ALA A 196 4.21 -22.33 1.99
C ALA A 196 4.96 -23.00 3.14
N ARG A 197 5.76 -22.24 3.89
CA ARG A 197 6.28 -22.69 5.19
C ARG A 197 5.32 -22.24 6.27
N CYS A 198 4.55 -23.18 6.80
CA CYS A 198 3.81 -23.00 8.03
C CYS A 198 4.74 -23.12 9.24
N GLU A 199 4.41 -22.31 10.24
CA GLU A 199 4.72 -22.42 11.68
C GLU A 199 6.08 -21.93 12.21
N GLY A 200 5.96 -21.03 13.19
CA GLY A 200 7.01 -20.52 14.06
C GLY A 200 6.48 -19.29 14.80
N GLU A 201 6.02 -19.49 16.04
CA GLU A 201 5.71 -18.40 16.98
C GLU A 201 6.93 -17.49 17.17
N SER A 202 6.87 -16.27 16.68
CA SER A 202 7.70 -15.17 17.17
C SER A 202 6.86 -13.90 17.27
N VAL A 203 7.04 -13.20 18.39
CA VAL A 203 6.45 -11.91 18.69
C VAL A 203 7.20 -10.85 17.89
N ASP A 204 7.10 -10.94 16.57
CA ASP A 204 7.63 -9.93 15.65
C ASP A 204 6.46 -9.06 15.21
N HIS A 205 6.67 -7.76 15.19
CA HIS A 205 5.63 -6.81 14.85
C HIS A 205 4.99 -7.15 13.49
N PHE A 206 3.70 -6.89 13.32
CA PHE A 206 2.95 -7.19 12.08
C PHE A 206 3.63 -6.68 10.80
N TYR A 207 4.46 -5.65 10.91
CA TYR A 207 5.25 -5.09 9.81
C TYR A 207 6.56 -5.83 9.50
N GLU A 208 7.01 -6.80 10.30
CA GLU A 208 8.28 -7.54 10.15
C GLU A 208 8.14 -8.96 9.59
N GLN A 209 6.93 -9.39 9.19
CA GLN A 209 6.76 -10.73 8.61
C GLN A 209 7.59 -10.92 7.33
N ALA A 210 8.41 -11.97 7.35
CA ALA A 210 9.36 -12.36 6.31
C ALA A 210 8.74 -12.93 5.02
N GLU A 211 7.40 -12.91 4.88
CA GLU A 211 6.69 -13.27 3.64
C GLU A 211 6.62 -12.08 2.65
N ARG A 212 7.65 -11.23 2.61
CA ARG A 212 7.79 -10.14 1.64
C ARG A 212 8.24 -10.72 0.30
N HIS A 213 7.30 -11.20 -0.50
CA HIS A 213 7.61 -11.69 -1.84
C HIS A 213 8.00 -10.54 -2.77
N TYR A 214 9.21 -10.60 -3.31
CA TYR A 214 9.63 -9.84 -4.49
C TYR A 214 9.14 -10.61 -5.71
N GLY A 215 8.11 -10.13 -6.39
CA GLY A 215 7.68 -10.73 -7.64
C GLY A 215 7.39 -9.67 -8.68
N THR A 216 8.26 -9.64 -9.68
CA THR A 216 8.00 -9.06 -10.99
C THR A 216 6.76 -9.75 -11.61
N GLY A 217 5.86 -8.99 -12.23
CA GLY A 217 4.73 -9.54 -12.98
C GLY A 217 3.44 -9.86 -12.21
N PHE A 218 3.32 -9.58 -10.90
CA PHE A 218 2.06 -9.74 -10.17
C PHE A 218 0.95 -8.79 -10.68
N GLY A 219 1.30 -7.61 -11.19
CA GLY A 219 0.36 -6.66 -11.80
C GLY A 219 -0.14 -7.09 -13.19
N SER A 220 0.50 -8.08 -13.83
CA SER A 220 0.08 -8.52 -15.17
C SER A 220 -1.30 -9.20 -15.18
N ASN A 221 -1.71 -9.83 -14.07
CA ASN A 221 -3.05 -10.41 -13.95
C ASN A 221 -4.13 -9.37 -13.59
N VAL A 222 -3.72 -8.16 -13.17
CA VAL A 222 -4.64 -7.05 -12.85
C VAL A 222 -5.13 -6.36 -14.13
N LEU A 223 -4.30 -6.38 -15.18
CA LEU A 223 -4.58 -5.78 -16.48
C LEU A 223 -4.86 -6.81 -17.59
N ARG A 224 -4.73 -8.11 -17.32
CA ARG A 224 -5.18 -9.15 -18.26
C ARG A 224 -6.71 -9.19 -18.27
N PHE A 225 -7.27 -8.44 -19.20
CA PHE A 225 -8.67 -8.49 -19.59
C PHE A 225 -8.81 -8.79 -21.07
#